data_AF-A0A854F201-F1
#
_entry.id   AF-A0A854F201-F1
#
_cell.length_a   1.000
_cell.length_b   1.000
_cell.length_c   1.000
_cell.angle_alpha   90.00
_cell.angle_beta   90.00
_cell.angle_gamma   90.00
#
_symmetry.space_group_name_H-M   'P 1'
#
loop_
_entity.id
_entity.type
_entity.pdbx_description
1 polymer ?
#
loop_
_entity_poly.entity_id
_entity_poly.type
_entity_poly.pdbx_seq_one_letter_code
_entity_poly.pdbx_strand_id
1 'polypeptide(L)'
;MFKFNEEKGQLKCSFCGKTQDQVRKLVAGPGVYICDECIELCTEIVEEELGTEEEVEFKDVPKPQEIREILNEYVIGQDQAKKSLAVAVYNHYKRINS
;
A
#
# COMPACT_ATOMS: atom_id res chain seq x y z
N MET A 1 20.54 -11.73 -33.09
CA MET A 1 20.38 -13.14 -32.66
C MET A 1 21.15 -13.29 -31.36
N PHE A 2 20.46 -13.27 -30.21
CA PHE A 2 21.10 -13.41 -28.91
C PHE A 2 21.43 -14.90 -28.70
N LYS A 3 22.73 -15.20 -28.62
CA LYS A 3 23.24 -16.55 -28.38
C LYS A 3 22.95 -16.90 -26.93
N PHE A 4 22.02 -17.83 -26.70
CA PHE A 4 21.94 -18.55 -25.45
C PHE A 4 23.18 -19.45 -25.36
N ASN A 5 24.12 -19.09 -24.50
CA ASN A 5 25.26 -19.93 -24.19
C ASN A 5 24.74 -21.11 -23.38
N GLU A 6 24.62 -22.28 -24.00
CA GLU A 6 24.45 -23.58 -23.33
C GLU A 6 25.75 -23.96 -22.63
N GLU A 7 26.08 -23.25 -21.55
CA GLU A 7 26.93 -23.81 -20.51
C GLU A 7 25.99 -24.36 -19.45
N LYS A 8 26.17 -25.62 -19.06
CA LYS A 8 25.46 -26.30 -17.96
C LYS A 8 25.82 -25.68 -16.59
N GLY A 9 25.80 -24.36 -16.49
CA GLY A 9 25.85 -23.63 -15.23
C GLY A 9 24.44 -23.62 -14.67
N GLN A 10 24.24 -24.27 -13.53
CA GLN A 10 22.99 -24.19 -12.78
C GLN A 10 22.54 -22.73 -12.69
N LEU A 11 21.37 -22.43 -13.25
CA LEU A 11 20.75 -21.12 -13.13
C LEU A 11 20.57 -20.83 -11.65
N LYS A 12 21.07 -19.67 -11.21
CA LYS A 12 21.12 -19.28 -9.81
C LYS A 12 20.51 -17.91 -9.60
N CYS A 13 19.81 -17.75 -8.49
CA CYS A 13 19.29 -16.45 -8.05
C CYS A 13 20.47 -15.48 -7.83
N SER A 14 20.37 -14.29 -8.40
CA SER A 14 21.38 -13.23 -8.27
C SER A 14 21.40 -12.59 -6.86
N PHE A 15 20.35 -12.79 -6.05
CA PHE A 15 20.21 -12.22 -4.72
C PHE A 15 20.70 -13.18 -3.62
N CYS A 16 20.22 -14.42 -3.59
CA CYS A 16 20.57 -15.39 -2.55
C CYS A 16 21.55 -16.49 -3.00
N GLY A 17 21.85 -16.58 -4.30
CA GLY A 17 22.77 -17.58 -4.85
C GLY A 17 22.21 -19.01 -4.97
N LYS A 18 20.98 -19.27 -4.52
CA LYS A 18 20.32 -20.58 -4.65
C LYS A 18 20.13 -20.97 -6.11
N THR A 19 20.29 -22.26 -6.41
CA THR A 19 20.08 -22.79 -7.76
C THR A 19 18.58 -22.97 -8.04
N GLN A 20 18.23 -23.13 -9.32
CA GLN A 20 16.86 -23.36 -9.76
C GLN A 20 16.19 -24.56 -9.07
N ASP A 21 16.95 -25.59 -8.70
CA ASP A 21 16.43 -26.79 -8.02
C ASP A 21 16.11 -26.55 -6.54
N GLN A 22 16.68 -25.50 -5.94
CA GLN A 22 16.53 -25.17 -4.52
C GLN A 22 15.36 -24.22 -4.24
N VAL A 23 14.71 -23.71 -5.28
CA VAL A 23 13.64 -22.72 -5.17
C VAL A 23 12.42 -23.18 -5.96
N ARG A 24 11.22 -22.78 -5.53
CA ARG A 24 9.99 -23.22 -6.20
C ARG A 24 9.82 -22.52 -7.54
N LYS A 25 10.22 -21.25 -7.65
CA LYS A 25 10.22 -20.49 -8.91
C LYS A 25 11.48 -19.66 -9.05
N LEU A 26 11.98 -19.57 -10.27
CA LEU A 26 13.07 -18.69 -10.66
C LEU A 26 12.62 -17.86 -11.87
N VAL A 27 12.57 -16.54 -11.71
CA VAL A 27 12.17 -15.58 -12.72
C VAL A 27 13.41 -15.03 -13.42
N ALA A 28 13.42 -15.04 -14.75
CA ALA A 28 14.52 -14.53 -15.57
C ALA A 28 14.23 -13.10 -16.06
N GLY A 29 15.18 -12.21 -15.87
CA GLY A 29 15.24 -10.88 -16.48
C GLY A 29 16.42 -10.76 -17.45
N PRO A 30 16.67 -9.57 -18.03
CA PRO A 30 17.81 -9.33 -18.90
C PRO A 30 19.15 -9.53 -18.17
N GLY A 31 19.72 -10.73 -18.25
CA GLY A 31 21.01 -11.08 -17.64
C GLY A 31 20.98 -11.28 -16.11
N VAL A 32 19.80 -11.39 -15.51
CA VAL A 32 19.60 -11.52 -14.05
C VAL A 32 18.52 -12.55 -13.74
N TYR A 33 18.61 -13.19 -12.58
CA TYR A 33 17.61 -14.15 -12.11
C TYR A 33 17.22 -13.86 -10.66
N ILE A 34 15.94 -13.97 -10.33
CA ILE A 34 15.42 -13.77 -8.97
C ILE A 34 14.46 -14.91 -8.59
N CYS A 35 14.57 -15.46 -7.38
CA CYS A 35 13.68 -16.53 -6.90
C CYS A 35 12.46 -15.97 -6.17
N ASP A 36 11.43 -16.80 -5.96
CA ASP A 36 10.21 -16.39 -5.28
C ASP A 36 10.44 -15.92 -3.84
N GLU A 37 11.32 -16.57 -3.08
CA GLU A 37 11.67 -16.12 -1.73
C GLU A 37 12.30 -14.72 -1.70
N CYS A 38 13.17 -14.40 -2.67
CA CYS A 38 13.79 -13.07 -2.74
C CYS A 38 12.79 -12.01 -3.21
N ILE A 39 11.81 -12.38 -4.05
CA ILE A 39 10.72 -11.47 -4.42
C ILE A 39 9.91 -11.12 -3.17
N GLU A 40 9.50 -12.13 -2.38
CA GLU A 40 8.74 -11.92 -1.14
C GLU A 40 9.48 -11.02 -0.16
N LEU A 41 10.77 -11.30 0.09
CA LEU A 41 11.60 -10.47 0.97
C LEU A 41 11.77 -9.03 0.43
N CYS A 42 12.00 -8.86 -0.87
CA CYS A 42 12.11 -7.54 -1.47
C CYS A 42 10.79 -6.77 -1.39
N THR A 43 9.64 -7.45 -1.54
CA THR A 43 8.32 -6.82 -1.36
C THR A 43 8.13 -6.36 0.08
N GLU A 44 8.44 -7.20 1.07
CA GLU A 44 8.34 -6.83 2.50
C GLU A 44 9.20 -5.60 2.83
N ILE A 45 10.47 -5.58 2.41
CA ILE A 45 11.37 -4.44 2.63
C ILE A 45 10.81 -3.16 1.98
N VAL A 46 10.29 -3.27 0.75
CA VAL A 46 9.71 -2.12 0.04
C VAL A 46 8.42 -1.65 0.70
N GLU A 47 7.56 -2.56 1.16
CA GLU A 47 6.32 -2.23 1.87
C GLU A 47 6.60 -1.60 3.23
N GLU A 48 7.64 -2.01 3.96
CA GLU A 48 8.07 -1.38 5.22
C GLU A 48 8.54 0.07 4.99
N GLU A 49 9.31 0.31 3.93
CA GLU A 49 9.78 1.66 3.57
C GLU A 49 8.66 2.55 3.02
N LEU A 50 7.65 1.97 2.35
CA LEU A 50 6.46 2.69 1.88
C LEU A 50 5.38 2.83 2.97
N GLY A 51 5.44 2.02 4.03
CA GLY A 51 4.44 1.89 5.09
C GLY A 51 4.31 3.10 6.03
N THR A 52 5.06 4.17 5.78
CA THR A 52 4.88 5.47 6.46
C THR A 52 4.12 6.51 5.63
N GLU A 53 3.76 6.19 4.38
CA GLU A 53 3.08 7.11 3.45
C GLU A 53 1.80 6.50 2.84
N GLU A 54 1.09 5.65 3.58
CA GLU A 54 -0.36 5.58 3.33
C GLU A 54 -0.95 6.93 3.77
N GLU A 55 -0.84 7.93 2.90
CA GLU A 55 -1.73 9.08 2.92
C GLU A 55 -3.13 8.49 2.93
N VAL A 56 -3.77 8.52 4.10
CA VAL A 56 -5.19 8.17 4.22
C VAL A 56 -5.92 9.22 3.40
N GLU A 57 -6.11 8.91 2.12
CA GLU A 57 -6.86 9.72 1.20
C GLU A 57 -8.31 9.69 1.68
N PHE A 58 -8.67 10.67 2.50
CA PHE A 58 -10.05 10.93 2.92
C PHE A 58 -10.85 11.48 1.72
N LYS A 59 -10.93 10.72 0.61
CA LYS A 59 -11.55 11.14 -0.65
C LYS A 59 -13.00 11.59 -0.47
N ASP A 60 -13.71 10.99 0.49
CA ASP A 60 -15.12 11.26 0.73
C ASP A 60 -15.37 11.67 2.18
N VAL A 61 -15.07 12.94 2.49
CA VAL A 61 -15.48 13.55 3.76
C VAL A 61 -17.01 13.72 3.75
N PRO A 62 -17.76 13.12 4.70
CA PRO A 62 -19.21 13.21 4.74
C PRO A 62 -19.67 14.66 4.88
N LYS A 63 -20.80 14.99 4.26
CA LYS A 63 -21.37 16.35 4.31
C LYS A 63 -21.74 16.70 5.76
N PRO A 64 -21.76 18.01 6.12
CA PRO A 64 -22.16 18.42 7.46
C PRO A 64 -23.54 17.90 7.92
N GLN A 65 -24.46 17.62 6.98
CA GLN A 65 -25.76 17.03 7.31
C GLN A 65 -25.62 15.57 7.78
N GLU A 66 -24.83 14.76 7.06
CA GLU A 66 -24.55 13.36 7.39
C GLU A 66 -23.81 13.24 8.73
N ILE A 67 -22.81 14.10 8.97
CA ILE A 67 -22.11 14.16 10.27
C ILE A 67 -23.11 14.47 11.40
N ARG A 68 -24.03 15.41 11.17
CA ARG A 68 -25.04 15.78 12.17
C ARG A 68 -26.04 14.64 12.43
N GLU A 69 -26.40 13.89 11.40
CA GLU A 69 -27.29 12.73 11.50
C GLU A 69 -26.66 11.63 12.35
N ILE A 70 -25.40 11.30 12.11
CA ILE A 70 -24.64 10.35 12.95
C ILE A 70 -24.58 10.86 14.40
N LEU A 71 -24.31 12.15 14.61
CA LEU A 71 -24.31 12.73 15.97
C LEU A 71 -25.68 12.65 16.66
N ASN A 72 -26.78 12.59 15.91
CA ASN A 72 -28.12 12.43 16.49
C ASN A 72 -28.38 11.03 17.04
N GLU A 73 -27.66 10.01 16.57
CA GLU A 73 -27.78 8.64 17.07
C GLU A 73 -27.22 8.50 18.50
N TYR A 74 -26.24 9.33 18.86
CA TYR A 74 -25.51 9.23 20.13
C TYR A 74 -25.76 10.40 21.09
N VAL A 75 -25.98 11.61 20.57
CA VAL A 75 -26.14 12.82 21.37
C VAL A 75 -27.59 13.28 21.25
N ILE A 76 -28.30 13.42 22.37
CA ILE A 76 -29.68 13.92 22.37
C ILE A 76 -29.69 15.45 22.59
N GLY A 77 -30.41 16.19 21.75
CA GLY A 77 -30.45 17.66 21.77
C GLY A 77 -29.18 18.31 21.22
N GLN A 78 -28.76 19.45 21.79
CA GLN A 78 -27.53 20.18 21.45
C GLN A 78 -27.42 20.56 19.96
N ASP A 79 -28.53 20.95 19.34
CA ASP A 79 -28.62 21.18 17.88
C ASP A 79 -27.61 22.21 17.37
N GLN A 80 -27.41 23.29 18.12
CA GLN A 80 -26.47 24.34 17.76
C GLN A 80 -25.02 23.85 17.82
N ALA A 81 -24.65 23.06 18.83
CA ALA A 81 -23.31 22.52 18.97
C ALA A 81 -23.01 21.48 17.86
N LYS A 82 -23.96 20.57 17.59
CA LYS A 82 -23.82 19.58 16.51
C LYS A 82 -23.67 20.23 15.15
N LYS A 83 -24.44 21.29 14.87
CA LYS A 83 -24.32 22.06 13.63
C LYS A 83 -22.93 22.68 13.50
N SER A 84 -22.44 23.34 14.55
CA SER A 84 -21.11 23.95 14.56
C SER A 84 -20.00 22.92 14.37
N LEU A 85 -20.07 21.79 15.08
CA LEU A 85 -19.10 20.69 14.97
C LEU A 85 -19.09 20.07 13.57
N ALA A 86 -20.26 19.77 13.01
CA ALA A 86 -20.36 19.15 11.70
C ALA A 86 -19.74 20.03 10.59
N VAL A 87 -19.97 21.34 10.63
CA VAL A 87 -19.35 22.29 9.68
C VAL A 87 -17.84 22.41 9.92
N ALA A 88 -17.41 22.49 11.17
CA ALA A 88 -16.00 22.64 11.53
C ALA A 88 -15.18 21.41 11.10
N VAL A 89 -15.67 20.21 11.39
CA VAL A 89 -15.02 18.94 11.04
C VAL A 89 -14.96 18.75 9.53
N TYR A 90 -16.06 18.99 8.82
CA TYR A 90 -16.08 18.94 7.36
C TYR A 90 -15.03 19.87 6.74
N ASN A 91 -14.98 21.13 7.17
CA ASN A 91 -14.02 22.10 6.65
C ASN A 91 -12.57 21.76 7.04
N HIS A 92 -12.36 21.18 8.23
CA HIS A 92 -11.04 20.73 8.68
C HIS A 92 -10.48 19.66 7.75
N TYR A 93 -11.24 18.60 7.50
CA TYR A 93 -10.80 17.51 6.62
C TYR A 93 -10.73 17.94 5.16
N LYS A 94 -11.66 18.78 4.69
CA LYS A 94 -11.56 19.38 3.34
C LYS A 94 -10.24 20.13 3.15
N ARG A 95 -9.76 20.84 4.19
CA ARG A 95 -8.49 21.57 4.16
C ARG A 95 -7.27 20.65 4.24
N ILE A 96 -7.35 19.51 4.91
CA ILE A 96 -6.26 18.52 4.96
C ILE A 96 -6.09 17.82 3.62
N ASN A 97 -7.19 17.58 2.89
CA ASN A 97 -7.17 16.89 1.59
C ASN A 97 -7.03 17.83 0.37
N SER A 98 -6.86 19.14 0.58
CA SER A 98 -6.60 20.12 -0.49
C SER A 98 -5.10 20.43 -0.55
#